data_AF-A0A4Q3F9V9-F1
#
_entry.id   AF-A0A4Q3F9V9-F1
#
_cell.length_a   1.000
_cell.length_b   1.000
_cell.length_c   1.000
_cell.angle_alpha   90.00
_cell.angle_beta   90.00
_cell.angle_gamma   90.00
#
_symmetry.space_group_name_H-M   'P 1'
#
loop_
_entity.id
_entity.type
_entity.pdbx_description
1 polymer ?
#
loop_
_entity_poly.entity_id
_entity_poly.type
_entity_poly.pdbx_seq_one_letter_code
_entity_poly.pdbx_strand_id
1 'polypeptide(L)'
;MSENKTIILKATDFQYPSKEELRIVNLFKPKFKLFSFSLINPFGILENGAILSNKELKRTEDLYHWNYCLQNKIHSLVNAYSIAIVNFNRGVPDDFKSFNDEIYINRIQFDFYCETYFYFFVSVQDTLWQILNIYYNIGLDEYKVFYDKFIYKVTDQKVKDRVAQFRLTTKDISNFRNKFTHRFLLTFPDYRPSIKEENGNQILSSGIGNFTKSSKLAEQIKISLKHIAAFITDISLMMP
;
A
#
# COMPACT_ATOMS: atom_id res chain seq x y z
N MET A 1 -38.69 2.18 15.56
CA MET A 1 -38.56 1.06 14.61
C MET A 1 -38.18 1.66 13.27
N SER A 2 -36.90 1.59 12.85
CA SER A 2 -36.52 2.03 11.51
C SER A 2 -36.94 0.94 10.52
N GLU A 3 -37.69 1.31 9.49
CA GLU A 3 -38.02 0.42 8.38
C GLU A 3 -36.75 -0.26 7.87
N ASN A 4 -36.76 -1.59 7.82
CA ASN A 4 -35.70 -2.37 7.22
C ASN A 4 -35.73 -2.13 5.70
N LYS A 5 -35.05 -1.07 5.24
CA LYS A 5 -34.84 -0.83 3.82
C LYS A 5 -33.87 -1.89 3.29
N THR A 6 -34.39 -2.86 2.56
CA THR A 6 -33.57 -3.81 1.80
C THR A 6 -32.95 -3.07 0.62
N ILE A 7 -31.63 -2.96 0.58
CA ILE A 7 -30.88 -2.43 -0.56
C ILE A 7 -30.73 -3.55 -1.59
N ILE A 8 -31.21 -3.34 -2.81
CA ILE A 8 -31.07 -4.30 -3.92
C ILE A 8 -30.02 -3.80 -4.89
N LEU A 9 -28.91 -4.51 -5.00
CA LEU A 9 -27.83 -4.19 -5.93
C LEU A 9 -28.00 -4.95 -7.24
N LYS A 10 -28.03 -4.24 -8.37
CA LYS A 10 -28.02 -4.82 -9.71
C LYS A 10 -26.65 -4.69 -10.33
N ALA A 11 -26.32 -5.59 -11.25
CA ALA A 11 -25.08 -5.53 -12.01
C ALA A 11 -24.93 -4.21 -12.80
N THR A 12 -26.04 -3.63 -13.26
CA THR A 12 -26.11 -2.34 -13.96
C THR A 12 -25.67 -1.16 -13.11
N ASP A 13 -25.70 -1.32 -11.80
CA ASP A 13 -25.42 -0.23 -10.87
C ASP A 13 -23.91 -0.12 -10.60
N PHE A 14 -23.12 -1.16 -10.96
CA PHE A 14 -21.66 -1.13 -10.91
C PHE A 14 -21.10 -0.41 -12.13
N GLN A 15 -20.49 0.74 -11.89
CA GLN A 15 -19.88 1.55 -12.94
C GLN A 15 -18.36 1.60 -12.79
N TYR A 16 -17.65 1.22 -13.86
CA TYR A 16 -16.22 1.48 -13.94
C TYR A 16 -15.94 2.99 -13.96
N PRO A 17 -14.78 3.44 -13.46
CA PRO A 17 -14.34 4.81 -13.62
C PRO A 17 -14.33 5.24 -15.10
N SER A 18 -14.92 6.38 -15.39
CA SER A 18 -14.85 6.99 -16.72
C SER A 18 -13.45 7.57 -16.98
N LYS A 19 -13.15 7.82 -18.27
CA LYS A 19 -11.89 8.46 -18.67
C LYS A 19 -11.70 9.83 -18.02
N GLU A 20 -12.77 10.60 -17.86
CA GLU A 20 -12.71 11.95 -17.28
C GLU A 20 -12.46 11.91 -15.78
N GLU A 21 -13.13 11.01 -15.05
CA GLU A 21 -12.87 10.81 -13.62
C GLU A 21 -11.42 10.38 -13.36
N LEU A 22 -10.92 9.44 -14.16
CA LEU A 22 -9.52 9.02 -14.10
C LEU A 22 -8.57 10.18 -14.43
N ARG A 23 -8.92 11.04 -15.39
CA ARG A 23 -8.13 12.24 -15.73
C ARG A 23 -8.00 13.16 -14.52
N ILE A 24 -9.11 13.45 -13.83
CA ILE A 24 -9.13 14.29 -12.62
C ILE A 24 -8.24 13.68 -11.51
N VAL A 25 -8.38 12.38 -11.25
CA VAL A 25 -7.57 11.71 -10.22
C VAL A 25 -6.08 11.67 -10.60
N ASN A 26 -5.77 11.51 -11.89
CA ASN A 26 -4.41 11.50 -12.40
C ASN A 26 -3.70 12.85 -12.27
N LEU A 27 -4.41 13.98 -12.20
CA LEU A 27 -3.79 15.31 -11.97
C LEU A 27 -3.05 15.38 -10.62
N PHE A 28 -3.55 14.67 -9.61
CA PHE A 28 -2.98 14.66 -8.27
C PHE A 28 -2.06 13.46 -7.99
N LYS A 29 -1.92 12.57 -8.98
CA LYS A 29 -1.09 11.37 -8.87
C LYS A 29 0.39 11.76 -8.96
N PRO A 30 1.24 11.37 -7.99
CA PRO A 30 2.66 11.63 -8.06
C PRO A 30 3.31 10.84 -9.21
N LYS A 31 4.39 11.39 -9.78
CA LYS A 31 5.23 10.67 -10.74
C LYS A 31 6.20 9.76 -9.99
N PHE A 32 6.38 8.55 -10.49
CA PHE A 32 7.36 7.59 -9.98
C PHE A 32 8.61 7.65 -10.85
N LYS A 33 9.77 7.92 -10.25
CA LYS A 33 11.07 7.68 -10.88
C LYS A 33 11.56 6.30 -10.46
N LEU A 34 11.39 5.32 -11.34
CA LEU A 34 11.71 3.92 -11.08
C LEU A 34 13.20 3.63 -11.27
N PHE A 35 13.65 2.48 -10.77
CA PHE A 35 15.02 2.01 -10.96
C PHE A 35 15.27 1.58 -12.40
N SER A 36 16.50 1.79 -12.88
CA SER A 36 16.94 1.49 -14.24
C SER A 36 17.81 0.23 -14.33
N PHE A 37 17.55 -0.79 -13.51
CA PHE A 37 18.29 -2.06 -13.61
C PHE A 37 18.00 -2.74 -14.95
N SER A 38 19.05 -3.06 -15.70
CA SER A 38 18.95 -3.67 -17.01
C SER A 38 18.89 -5.19 -16.90
N LEU A 39 18.10 -5.81 -17.78
CA LEU A 39 18.19 -7.24 -18.00
C LEU A 39 19.54 -7.54 -18.64
N ILE A 40 20.27 -8.46 -18.04
CA ILE A 40 21.53 -8.95 -18.54
C ILE A 40 21.31 -10.36 -19.07
N ASN A 41 21.84 -10.66 -20.26
CA ASN A 41 21.93 -12.02 -20.76
C ASN A 41 23.25 -12.64 -20.27
N PRO A 42 23.22 -13.65 -19.38
CA PRO A 42 24.42 -14.32 -18.86
C PRO A 42 25.36 -14.82 -19.96
N PHE A 43 24.81 -15.37 -21.04
CA PHE A 43 25.58 -15.94 -22.14
C PHE A 43 26.25 -14.86 -22.99
N GLY A 44 25.60 -13.71 -23.17
CA GLY A 44 26.14 -12.57 -23.92
C GLY A 44 27.28 -11.83 -23.21
N ILE A 45 27.40 -11.94 -21.87
CA ILE A 45 28.55 -11.38 -21.14
C ILE A 45 29.81 -12.23 -21.35
N LEU A 46 29.66 -13.56 -21.33
CA LEU A 46 30.76 -14.50 -21.54
C LEU A 46 31.37 -14.33 -22.94
N GLU A 47 30.54 -14.04 -23.94
CA GLU A 47 30.97 -13.78 -25.32
C GLU A 47 31.71 -12.43 -25.49
N ASN A 48 31.42 -11.42 -24.66
CA ASN A 48 32.02 -10.09 -24.75
C ASN A 48 33.27 -9.90 -23.85
N GLY A 49 33.74 -10.96 -23.19
CA GLY A 49 34.97 -10.93 -22.38
C GLY A 49 34.89 -10.14 -21.07
N ALA A 50 33.71 -9.68 -20.66
CA ALA A 50 33.51 -9.06 -19.36
C ALA A 50 33.39 -10.16 -18.29
N ILE A 51 34.36 -10.24 -17.38
CA ILE A 51 34.35 -11.23 -16.30
C ILE A 51 33.58 -10.63 -15.11
N LEU A 52 32.25 -10.76 -15.10
CA LEU A 52 31.49 -10.62 -13.87
C LEU A 52 31.63 -11.90 -13.06
N SER A 53 31.79 -11.79 -11.74
CA SER A 53 31.71 -12.96 -10.87
C SER A 53 30.28 -13.53 -10.90
N ASN A 54 30.12 -14.84 -10.70
CA ASN A 54 28.79 -15.47 -10.58
C ASN A 54 27.90 -14.76 -9.54
N LYS A 55 28.50 -14.20 -8.49
CA LYS A 55 27.79 -13.43 -7.45
C LYS A 55 27.24 -12.11 -7.98
N GLU A 56 28.02 -11.37 -8.78
CA GLU A 56 27.60 -10.10 -9.38
C GLU A 56 26.56 -10.31 -10.48
N LEU A 57 26.70 -11.38 -11.26
CA LEU A 57 25.71 -11.77 -12.26
C LEU A 57 24.35 -12.06 -11.59
N LYS A 58 24.35 -12.97 -10.60
CA LYS A 58 23.13 -13.28 -9.82
C LYS A 58 22.52 -12.02 -9.22
N ARG A 59 23.32 -11.17 -8.59
CA ARG A 59 22.86 -9.93 -7.96
C ARG A 59 22.18 -9.01 -8.99
N THR A 60 22.73 -8.89 -10.19
CA THR A 60 22.15 -8.01 -11.22
C THR A 60 20.83 -8.56 -11.76
N GLU A 61 20.76 -9.86 -11.99
CA GLU A 61 19.52 -10.54 -12.40
C GLU A 61 18.44 -10.43 -11.32
N ASP A 62 18.80 -10.65 -10.05
CA ASP A 62 17.88 -10.47 -8.92
C ASP A 62 17.36 -9.02 -8.86
N LEU A 63 18.22 -8.01 -9.02
CA LEU A 63 17.80 -6.60 -9.01
C LEU A 63 16.84 -6.28 -10.16
N TYR A 64 17.10 -6.81 -11.36
CA TYR A 64 16.17 -6.67 -12.49
C TYR A 64 14.83 -7.32 -12.18
N HIS A 65 14.82 -8.57 -11.71
CA HIS A 65 13.60 -9.30 -11.40
C HIS A 65 12.77 -8.59 -10.34
N TRP A 66 13.39 -8.20 -9.22
CA TRP A 66 12.70 -7.52 -8.13
C TRP A 66 12.20 -6.13 -8.53
N ASN A 67 12.90 -5.42 -9.41
CA ASN A 67 12.41 -4.17 -9.99
C ASN A 67 11.21 -4.40 -10.91
N TYR A 68 11.20 -5.46 -11.72
CA TYR A 68 10.02 -5.83 -12.49
C TYR A 68 8.82 -6.14 -11.58
N CYS A 69 9.03 -6.89 -10.50
CA CYS A 69 8.00 -7.13 -9.49
C CYS A 69 7.52 -5.82 -8.84
N LEU A 70 8.43 -4.91 -8.52
CA LEU A 70 8.11 -3.60 -7.96
C LEU A 70 7.20 -2.80 -8.90
N GLN A 71 7.53 -2.75 -10.19
CA GLN A 71 6.75 -2.02 -11.20
C GLN A 71 5.32 -2.53 -11.30
N ASN A 72 5.14 -3.85 -11.32
CA ASN A 72 3.82 -4.48 -11.34
C ASN A 72 3.02 -4.13 -10.07
N LYS A 73 3.65 -4.19 -8.89
CA LYS A 73 3.00 -3.83 -7.63
C LYS A 73 2.65 -2.34 -7.55
N ILE A 74 3.51 -1.46 -8.06
CA ILE A 74 3.22 -0.02 -8.17
C ILE A 74 2.04 0.22 -9.10
N HIS A 75 1.97 -0.49 -10.24
CA HIS A 75 0.83 -0.41 -11.14
C HIS A 75 -0.48 -0.79 -10.42
N SER A 76 -0.50 -1.92 -9.71
CA SER A 76 -1.66 -2.35 -8.91
C SER A 76 -2.01 -1.35 -7.81
N LEU A 77 -1.03 -0.80 -7.10
CA LEU A 77 -1.21 0.23 -6.08
C LEU A 77 -1.86 1.49 -6.66
N VAL A 78 -1.37 1.97 -7.81
CA VAL A 78 -1.88 3.14 -8.52
C VAL A 78 -3.29 2.90 -9.05
N ASN A 79 -3.57 1.68 -9.53
CA ASN A 79 -4.92 1.32 -9.98
C ASN A 79 -5.91 1.34 -8.80
N ALA A 80 -5.56 0.68 -7.68
CA ALA A 80 -6.36 0.68 -6.47
C ALA A 80 -6.60 2.10 -5.92
N TYR A 81 -5.55 2.94 -5.89
CA TYR A 81 -5.66 4.36 -5.58
C TYR A 81 -6.70 5.05 -6.47
N SER A 82 -6.59 4.86 -7.79
CA SER A 82 -7.42 5.60 -8.74
C SER A 82 -8.89 5.23 -8.58
N ILE A 83 -9.19 3.93 -8.47
CA ILE A 83 -10.57 3.45 -8.34
C ILE A 83 -11.16 3.82 -6.97
N ALA A 84 -10.39 3.71 -5.88
CA ALA A 84 -10.84 4.14 -4.56
C ALA A 84 -11.20 5.63 -4.56
N ILE A 85 -10.31 6.50 -5.05
CA ILE A 85 -10.56 7.95 -5.04
C ILE A 85 -11.72 8.35 -5.96
N VAL A 86 -11.90 7.70 -7.12
CA VAL A 86 -13.08 7.96 -7.96
C VAL A 86 -14.37 7.62 -7.22
N ASN A 87 -14.47 6.44 -6.62
CA ASN A 87 -15.68 6.05 -5.88
C ASN A 87 -15.93 6.95 -4.66
N PHE A 88 -14.87 7.35 -3.96
CA PHE A 88 -14.99 8.36 -2.89
C PHE A 88 -15.58 9.69 -3.41
N ASN A 89 -15.09 10.18 -4.55
CA ASN A 89 -15.56 11.43 -5.16
C ASN A 89 -16.99 11.34 -5.72
N ARG A 90 -17.47 10.16 -6.12
CA ARG A 90 -18.87 9.93 -6.51
C ARG A 90 -19.85 10.06 -5.33
N GLY A 91 -19.35 10.01 -4.10
CA GLY A 91 -20.14 10.26 -2.89
C GLY A 91 -20.08 9.08 -1.92
N VAL A 92 -19.12 9.13 -0.99
CA VAL A 92 -19.04 8.20 0.14
C VAL A 92 -19.08 9.00 1.46
N PRO A 93 -20.24 9.06 2.15
CA PRO A 93 -20.36 9.81 3.39
C PRO A 93 -19.58 9.13 4.53
N ASP A 94 -19.11 9.95 5.45
CA ASP A 94 -18.47 9.48 6.69
C ASP A 94 -19.48 8.82 7.64
N ASP A 95 -20.72 9.32 7.66
CA ASP A 95 -21.78 8.70 8.44
C ASP A 95 -22.23 7.40 7.77
N PHE A 96 -22.02 6.28 8.46
CA PHE A 96 -22.44 4.98 7.99
C PHE A 96 -23.96 4.84 7.91
N LYS A 97 -24.79 5.73 8.48
CA LYS A 97 -26.26 5.59 8.40
C LYS A 97 -26.88 6.29 7.20
N SER A 98 -26.10 7.12 6.51
CA SER A 98 -26.56 7.92 5.37
C SER A 98 -26.54 7.06 4.09
N PHE A 99 -27.67 6.43 3.75
CA PHE A 99 -27.76 5.49 2.61
C PHE A 99 -28.88 5.80 1.61
N ASN A 100 -28.51 5.70 0.33
CA ASN A 100 -29.35 5.32 -0.80
C ASN A 100 -28.57 4.29 -1.66
N ASP A 101 -29.24 3.63 -2.62
CA ASP A 101 -28.65 2.51 -3.38
C ASP A 101 -27.36 2.91 -4.13
N GLU A 102 -27.33 4.10 -4.74
CA GLU A 102 -26.16 4.62 -5.48
C GLU A 102 -24.95 4.89 -4.58
N ILE A 103 -25.17 5.51 -3.42
CA ILE A 103 -24.14 5.75 -2.39
C ILE A 103 -23.60 4.44 -1.85
N TYR A 104 -24.45 3.42 -1.70
CA TYR A 104 -24.07 2.12 -1.15
C TYR A 104 -23.05 1.40 -2.05
N ILE A 105 -23.21 1.48 -3.38
CA ILE A 105 -22.28 0.87 -4.33
C ILE A 105 -20.94 1.58 -4.32
N ASN A 106 -20.95 2.92 -4.39
CA ASN A 106 -19.72 3.70 -4.31
C ASN A 106 -18.97 3.41 -3.01
N ARG A 107 -19.68 3.21 -1.90
CA ARG A 107 -19.08 2.79 -0.63
C ARG A 107 -18.45 1.40 -0.69
N ILE A 108 -19.17 0.38 -1.19
CA ILE A 108 -18.61 -0.98 -1.33
C ILE A 108 -17.34 -0.97 -2.19
N GLN A 109 -17.41 -0.29 -3.33
CA GLN A 109 -16.28 -0.17 -4.25
C GLN A 109 -15.12 0.58 -3.58
N PHE A 110 -15.40 1.70 -2.90
CA PHE A 110 -14.40 2.44 -2.14
C PHE A 110 -13.72 1.57 -1.09
N ASP A 111 -14.49 0.85 -0.26
CA ASP A 111 -13.95 0.03 0.82
C ASP A 111 -13.07 -1.10 0.27
N PHE A 112 -13.52 -1.80 -0.78
CA PHE A 112 -12.76 -2.87 -1.43
C PHE A 112 -11.42 -2.37 -2.00
N TYR A 113 -11.46 -1.27 -2.76
CA TYR A 113 -10.24 -0.72 -3.34
C TYR A 113 -9.35 -0.02 -2.31
N CYS A 114 -9.92 0.45 -1.20
CA CYS A 114 -9.18 0.97 -0.06
C CYS A 114 -8.37 -0.12 0.64
N GLU A 115 -8.97 -1.28 0.92
CA GLU A 115 -8.24 -2.44 1.44
C GLU A 115 -7.14 -2.90 0.46
N THR A 116 -7.52 -3.04 -0.82
CA THR A 116 -6.61 -3.43 -1.90
C THR A 116 -5.41 -2.47 -1.99
N TYR A 117 -5.65 -1.16 -1.86
CA TYR A 117 -4.60 -0.16 -1.84
C TYR A 117 -3.60 -0.40 -0.69
N PHE A 118 -4.08 -0.57 0.55
CA PHE A 118 -3.19 -0.76 1.70
C PHE A 118 -2.44 -2.09 1.64
N TYR A 119 -3.05 -3.13 1.09
CA TYR A 119 -2.37 -4.39 0.79
C TYR A 119 -1.18 -4.17 -0.17
N PHE A 120 -1.43 -3.55 -1.33
CA PHE A 120 -0.35 -3.29 -2.29
C PHE A 120 0.67 -2.30 -1.78
N PHE A 121 0.28 -1.35 -0.92
CA PHE A 121 1.21 -0.40 -0.32
C PHE A 121 2.27 -1.12 0.49
N VAL A 122 1.86 -2.02 1.40
CA VAL A 122 2.78 -2.84 2.19
C VAL A 122 3.60 -3.76 1.28
N SER A 123 2.97 -4.36 0.26
CA SER A 123 3.66 -5.21 -0.71
C SER A 123 4.76 -4.48 -1.49
N VAL A 124 4.56 -3.19 -1.83
CA VAL A 124 5.59 -2.33 -2.44
C VAL A 124 6.71 -2.03 -1.43
N GLN A 125 6.38 -1.75 -0.17
CA GLN A 125 7.41 -1.54 0.88
C GLN A 125 8.30 -2.78 1.03
N ASP A 126 7.72 -3.97 1.12
CA ASP A 126 8.47 -5.21 1.28
C ASP A 126 9.39 -5.48 0.09
N THR A 127 8.92 -5.21 -1.14
CA THR A 127 9.78 -5.32 -2.33
C THR A 127 10.90 -4.28 -2.35
N LEU A 128 10.66 -3.06 -1.86
CA LEU A 128 11.72 -2.06 -1.72
C LEU A 128 12.79 -2.51 -0.72
N TRP A 129 12.41 -3.12 0.40
CA TRP A 129 13.37 -3.69 1.34
C TRP A 129 14.20 -4.79 0.70
N GLN A 130 13.59 -5.64 -0.13
CA GLN A 130 14.30 -6.69 -0.84
C GLN A 130 15.30 -6.14 -1.86
N ILE A 131 14.90 -5.14 -2.66
CA ILE A 131 15.80 -4.46 -3.60
C ILE A 131 16.99 -3.85 -2.85
N LEU A 132 16.74 -3.15 -1.75
CA LEU A 132 17.80 -2.53 -0.94
C LEU A 132 18.71 -3.59 -0.29
N ASN A 133 18.15 -4.70 0.18
CA ASN A 133 18.93 -5.82 0.72
C ASN A 133 19.91 -6.39 -0.30
N ILE A 134 19.47 -6.54 -1.56
CA ILE A 134 20.30 -7.04 -2.66
C ILE A 134 21.35 -5.99 -3.07
N TYR A 135 20.94 -4.74 -3.27
CA TYR A 135 21.83 -3.67 -3.75
C TYR A 135 22.93 -3.32 -2.75
N TYR A 136 22.62 -3.23 -1.46
CA TYR A 136 23.62 -2.95 -0.43
C TYR A 136 24.31 -4.22 0.09
N ASN A 137 24.04 -5.39 -0.51
CA ASN A 137 24.61 -6.69 -0.15
C ASN A 137 24.51 -6.98 1.36
N ILE A 138 23.34 -6.72 1.94
CA ILE A 138 23.09 -6.81 3.39
C ILE A 138 23.04 -8.27 3.87
N GLY A 139 22.68 -9.20 2.98
CA GLY A 139 22.71 -10.64 3.24
C GLY A 139 21.60 -11.11 4.19
N LEU A 140 20.40 -10.51 4.13
CA LEU A 140 19.21 -11.09 4.75
C LEU A 140 18.58 -12.11 3.80
N ASP A 141 18.10 -13.23 4.38
CA ASP A 141 17.26 -14.19 3.65
C ASP A 141 16.01 -13.50 3.12
N GLU A 142 15.61 -13.80 1.88
CA GLU A 142 14.47 -13.19 1.19
C GLU A 142 13.18 -13.17 2.03
N TYR A 143 12.82 -14.31 2.64
CA TYR A 143 11.63 -14.44 3.49
C TYR A 143 11.73 -13.72 4.85
N LYS A 144 12.90 -13.17 5.18
CA LYS A 144 13.18 -12.50 6.45
C LYS A 144 13.50 -11.01 6.26
N VAL A 145 13.28 -10.48 5.07
CA VAL A 145 13.52 -9.05 4.80
C VAL A 145 12.33 -8.24 5.31
N PHE A 146 12.49 -7.71 6.52
CA PHE A 146 11.56 -6.78 7.16
C PHE A 146 12.32 -5.52 7.57
N TYR A 147 11.61 -4.38 7.62
CA TYR A 147 12.18 -3.09 8.03
C TYR A 147 13.07 -3.19 9.28
N ASP A 148 12.58 -3.85 10.34
CA ASP A 148 13.30 -3.94 11.62
C ASP A 148 14.64 -4.65 11.46
N LYS A 149 14.73 -5.70 10.64
CA LYS A 149 15.99 -6.41 10.40
C LYS A 149 16.90 -5.65 9.44
N PHE A 150 16.31 -4.95 8.47
CA PHE A 150 17.02 -4.14 7.49
C PHE A 150 17.75 -2.96 8.16
N ILE A 151 17.05 -2.19 8.99
CA ILE A 151 17.57 -0.93 9.54
C ILE A 151 18.78 -1.10 10.47
N TYR A 152 18.91 -2.27 11.12
CA TYR A 152 20.07 -2.58 11.96
C TYR A 152 21.31 -2.99 11.16
N LYS A 153 21.14 -3.48 9.92
CA LYS A 153 22.25 -3.96 9.10
C LYS A 153 22.70 -2.99 8.02
N VAL A 154 21.88 -2.03 7.64
CA VAL A 154 22.28 -1.01 6.64
C VAL A 154 23.38 -0.11 7.23
N THR A 155 24.49 -0.02 6.51
CA THR A 155 25.66 0.79 6.91
C THR A 155 25.64 2.18 6.30
N ASP A 156 24.99 2.37 5.16
CA ASP A 156 24.83 3.69 4.53
C ASP A 156 23.87 4.55 5.35
N GLN A 157 24.42 5.60 5.98
CA GLN A 157 23.67 6.49 6.86
C GLN A 157 22.59 7.29 6.12
N LYS A 158 22.83 7.72 4.86
CA LYS A 158 21.84 8.48 4.10
C LYS A 158 20.62 7.62 3.77
N VAL A 159 20.86 6.37 3.39
CA VAL A 159 19.80 5.39 3.15
C VAL A 159 19.06 5.11 4.45
N LYS A 160 19.78 4.88 5.55
CA LYS A 160 19.21 4.64 6.87
C LYS A 160 18.26 5.76 7.31
N ASP A 161 18.71 7.01 7.20
CA ASP A 161 17.91 8.19 7.55
C ASP A 161 16.67 8.31 6.67
N ARG A 162 16.81 8.06 5.36
CA ARG A 162 15.68 8.14 4.43
C ARG A 162 14.64 7.05 4.69
N VAL A 163 15.10 5.84 4.99
CA VAL A 163 14.26 4.70 5.35
C VAL A 163 13.52 4.94 6.67
N ALA A 164 14.22 5.45 7.69
CA ALA A 164 13.61 5.82 8.97
C ALA A 164 12.54 6.91 8.79
N GLN A 165 12.84 7.97 8.02
CA GLN A 165 11.88 9.05 7.74
C GLN A 165 10.66 8.54 6.98
N PHE A 166 10.85 7.66 5.99
CA PHE A 166 9.74 7.05 5.28
C PHE A 166 8.86 6.20 6.20
N ARG A 167 9.46 5.44 7.13
CA ARG A 167 8.72 4.66 8.13
C ARG A 167 7.90 5.55 9.06
N LEU A 168 8.48 6.65 9.55
CA LEU A 168 7.81 7.60 10.43
C LEU A 168 6.59 8.23 9.74
N THR A 169 6.75 8.64 8.48
CA THR A 169 5.69 9.30 7.70
C THR A 169 4.63 8.33 7.15
N THR A 170 4.81 7.02 7.30
CA THR A 170 3.89 5.98 6.83
C THR A 170 3.45 5.00 7.91
N LYS A 171 3.74 5.31 9.19
CA LYS A 171 3.47 4.43 10.34
C LYS A 171 1.99 3.98 10.44
N ASP A 172 1.07 4.88 10.10
CA ASP A 172 -0.37 4.61 10.22
C ASP A 172 -0.88 3.62 9.18
N ILE A 173 -0.14 3.44 8.07
CA ILE A 173 -0.54 2.53 6.98
C ILE A 173 -0.49 1.08 7.43
N SER A 174 0.55 0.69 8.17
CA SER A 174 0.61 -0.65 8.77
C SER A 174 -0.56 -0.88 9.73
N ASN A 175 -0.98 0.14 10.48
CA ASN A 175 -2.14 0.06 11.35
C ASN A 175 -3.44 -0.13 10.56
N PHE A 176 -3.65 0.61 9.46
CA PHE A 176 -4.84 0.42 8.61
C PHE A 176 -4.88 -0.96 7.98
N ARG A 177 -3.78 -1.41 7.35
CA ARG A 177 -3.67 -2.75 6.78
C ARG A 177 -3.97 -3.83 7.81
N ASN A 178 -3.40 -3.72 9.02
CA ASN A 178 -3.65 -4.68 10.08
C ASN A 178 -5.12 -4.67 10.54
N LYS A 179 -5.74 -3.49 10.61
CA LYS A 179 -7.17 -3.40 10.92
C LYS A 179 -8.03 -4.09 9.87
N PHE A 180 -7.74 -3.95 8.56
CA PHE A 180 -8.45 -4.66 7.49
C PHE A 180 -8.33 -6.19 7.62
N THR A 181 -7.17 -6.71 8.05
CA THR A 181 -7.00 -8.15 8.32
C THR A 181 -7.94 -8.68 9.42
N HIS A 182 -8.35 -7.83 10.36
CA HIS A 182 -9.16 -8.24 11.52
C HIS A 182 -10.60 -7.68 11.50
N ARG A 183 -10.99 -6.99 10.42
CA ARG A 183 -12.29 -6.34 10.26
C ARG A 183 -12.70 -6.36 8.80
N PHE A 184 -13.92 -6.85 8.55
CA PHE A 184 -14.48 -6.93 7.20
C PHE A 184 -14.53 -5.56 6.50
N LEU A 185 -14.84 -4.46 7.21
CA LEU A 185 -14.82 -3.08 6.68
C LEU A 185 -14.44 -2.08 7.79
N LEU A 186 -13.47 -1.19 7.53
CA LEU A 186 -13.07 -0.18 8.52
C LEU A 186 -14.05 0.97 8.67
N THR A 187 -14.85 1.22 7.63
CA THR A 187 -15.86 2.28 7.58
C THR A 187 -17.19 1.84 8.21
N PHE A 188 -17.29 0.59 8.65
CA PHE A 188 -18.43 0.05 9.39
C PHE A 188 -18.15 0.02 10.88
N PRO A 189 -19.16 0.26 11.74
CA PRO A 189 -18.99 0.19 13.18
C PRO A 189 -18.61 -1.21 13.65
N ASP A 190 -17.61 -1.30 14.52
CA ASP A 190 -17.26 -2.54 15.21
C ASP A 190 -17.94 -2.58 16.59
N TYR A 191 -18.92 -3.47 16.74
CA TYR A 191 -19.70 -3.65 17.96
C TYR A 191 -19.23 -4.85 18.80
N ARG A 192 -18.12 -5.50 18.43
CA ARG A 192 -17.60 -6.64 19.21
C ARG A 192 -17.33 -6.19 20.66
N PRO A 193 -17.67 -7.03 21.65
CA PRO A 193 -17.39 -6.71 23.04
C PRO A 193 -15.88 -6.71 23.30
N SER A 194 -15.43 -5.83 24.20
CA SER A 194 -14.05 -5.73 24.66
C SER A 194 -13.97 -5.91 26.17
N ILE A 195 -12.95 -6.61 26.65
CA ILE A 195 -12.65 -6.69 28.09
C ILE A 195 -11.69 -5.55 28.42
N LYS A 196 -12.03 -4.72 29.41
CA LYS A 196 -11.14 -3.71 29.97
C LYS A 196 -10.81 -4.09 31.41
N GLU A 197 -9.55 -3.99 31.79
CA GLU A 197 -9.17 -4.07 33.20
C GLU A 197 -9.24 -2.68 33.82
N GLU A 198 -10.12 -2.52 34.81
CA GLU A 198 -10.17 -1.33 35.66
C GLU A 198 -10.01 -1.78 37.11
N ASN A 199 -9.00 -1.23 37.80
CA ASN A 199 -8.71 -1.54 39.22
C ASN A 199 -8.57 -3.04 39.54
N GLY A 200 -7.98 -3.82 38.63
CA GLY A 200 -7.77 -5.27 38.81
C GLY A 200 -9.00 -6.15 38.55
N ASN A 201 -10.13 -5.55 38.14
CA ASN A 201 -11.33 -6.28 37.73
C ASN A 201 -11.50 -6.24 36.21
N GLN A 202 -11.88 -7.37 35.62
CA GLN A 202 -12.22 -7.46 34.21
C GLN A 202 -13.66 -7.01 33.98
N ILE A 203 -13.82 -5.89 33.28
CA ILE A 203 -15.13 -5.36 32.88
C ILE A 203 -15.38 -5.72 31.43
N LEU A 204 -16.45 -6.49 31.18
CA LEU A 204 -16.97 -6.71 29.84
C LEU A 204 -17.68 -5.43 29.37
N SER A 205 -17.14 -4.81 28.32
CA SER A 205 -17.72 -3.61 27.70
C SER A 205 -18.28 -3.97 26.32
N SER A 206 -19.53 -3.57 26.05
CA SER A 206 -20.07 -3.65 24.70
C SER A 206 -19.37 -2.63 23.79
N GLY A 207 -18.92 -3.06 22.61
CA GLY A 207 -18.22 -2.18 21.67
C GLY A 207 -19.09 -0.98 21.26
N ILE A 208 -18.55 0.24 21.38
CA ILE A 208 -19.28 1.50 21.12
C ILE A 208 -19.50 1.74 19.61
N GLY A 209 -19.08 0.81 18.74
CA GLY A 209 -19.21 0.97 17.28
C GLY A 209 -18.06 1.76 16.68
N ASN A 210 -16.80 1.45 17.03
CA ASN A 210 -15.64 2.18 16.51
C ASN A 210 -15.46 1.95 15.00
N PHE A 211 -15.43 3.01 14.21
CA PHE A 211 -15.15 2.98 12.77
C PHE A 211 -14.16 4.07 12.35
N THR A 212 -13.60 3.90 11.16
CA THR A 212 -12.74 4.90 10.51
C THR A 212 -13.56 5.63 9.45
N LYS A 213 -13.56 6.96 9.51
CA LYS A 213 -14.19 7.81 8.50
C LYS A 213 -13.61 7.55 7.11
N SER A 214 -14.47 7.50 6.09
CA SER A 214 -14.07 7.32 4.69
C SER A 214 -13.18 8.46 4.21
N SER A 215 -13.46 9.69 4.64
CA SER A 215 -12.62 10.88 4.40
C SER A 215 -11.19 10.70 4.90
N LYS A 216 -11.03 10.15 6.11
CA LYS A 216 -9.72 9.85 6.69
C LYS A 216 -8.97 8.78 5.89
N LEU A 217 -9.65 7.73 5.44
CA LEU A 217 -9.02 6.71 4.60
C LEU A 217 -8.58 7.28 3.25
N ALA A 218 -9.44 8.08 2.60
CA ALA A 218 -9.13 8.73 1.33
C ALA A 218 -7.96 9.72 1.44
N GLU A 219 -7.89 10.48 2.54
CA GLU A 219 -6.76 11.35 2.85
C GLU A 219 -5.46 10.56 2.99
N GLN A 220 -5.48 9.47 3.77
CA GLN A 220 -4.32 8.62 4.00
C GLN A 220 -3.82 7.99 2.70
N ILE A 221 -4.73 7.46 1.86
CA ILE A 221 -4.43 6.94 0.52
C ILE A 221 -3.66 7.99 -0.32
N LYS A 222 -4.11 9.26 -0.31
CA LYS A 222 -3.46 10.35 -1.07
C LYS A 222 -2.08 10.70 -0.52
N ILE A 223 -1.96 10.84 0.81
CA ILE A 223 -0.69 11.20 1.47
C ILE A 223 0.34 10.08 1.30
N SER A 224 -0.04 8.83 1.56
CA SER A 224 0.89 7.70 1.49
C SER A 224 1.37 7.45 0.07
N LEU A 225 0.53 7.65 -0.96
CA LEU A 225 0.96 7.51 -2.35
C LEU A 225 2.06 8.55 -2.70
N LYS A 226 1.93 9.78 -2.21
CA LYS A 226 2.98 10.81 -2.38
C LYS A 226 4.27 10.41 -1.67
N HIS A 227 4.16 9.91 -0.43
CA HIS A 227 5.33 9.53 0.35
C HIS A 227 6.09 8.36 -0.28
N ILE A 228 5.40 7.34 -0.79
CA ILE A 228 6.06 6.19 -1.42
C ILE A 228 6.69 6.56 -2.78
N ALA A 229 6.03 7.41 -3.57
CA ALA A 229 6.60 7.91 -4.83
C ALA A 229 7.87 8.76 -4.59
N ALA A 230 7.84 9.64 -3.59
CA ALA A 230 9.00 10.43 -3.18
C ALA A 230 10.13 9.54 -2.66
N PHE A 231 9.82 8.56 -1.81
CA PHE A 231 10.79 7.62 -1.28
C PHE A 231 11.48 6.82 -2.40
N ILE A 232 10.71 6.24 -3.33
CA ILE A 232 11.27 5.51 -4.48
C ILE A 232 12.18 6.40 -5.31
N THR A 233 11.74 7.64 -5.57
CA THR A 233 12.54 8.61 -6.33
C THR A 233 13.87 8.92 -5.63
N ASP A 234 13.85 9.19 -4.34
CA ASP A 234 15.06 9.52 -3.58
C ASP A 234 16.02 8.33 -3.52
N ILE A 235 15.51 7.13 -3.29
CA ILE A 235 16.32 5.91 -3.27
C ILE A 235 16.90 5.63 -4.67
N SER A 236 16.13 5.83 -5.74
CA SER A 236 16.65 5.68 -7.11
C SER A 236 17.80 6.64 -7.44
N LEU A 237 17.84 7.81 -6.81
CA LEU A 237 18.93 8.77 -6.98
C LEU A 237 20.17 8.41 -6.16
N MET A 238 20.01 7.62 -5.10
CA MET A 238 21.10 7.11 -4.25
C MET A 238 21.71 5.81 -4.78
N MET A 239 21.06 5.16 -5.75
CA MET A 239 21.46 3.89 -6.34
C MET A 239 21.87 4.11 -7.80
N PRO A 240 23.12 4.52 -8.07
CA PRO A 240 23.66 4.58 -9.43
C PRO A 240 23.72 3.19 -10.09
#